data_AF-A0A9P1GB23-F1
#
_entry.id   AF-A0A9P1GB23-F1
#
_cell.length_a   1.000
_cell.length_b   1.000
_cell.length_c   1.000
_cell.angle_alpha   90.00
_cell.angle_beta   90.00
_cell.angle_gamma   90.00
#
_symmetry.space_group_name_H-M   'P 1'
#
loop_
_entity.id
_entity.type
_entity.pdbx_description
1 polymer ?
#
loop_
_entity_poly.entity_id
_entity_poly.type
_entity_poly.pdbx_seq_one_letter_code
_entity_poly.pdbx_strand_id
1 'polypeptide(L)'
;MTGLAVPLSSRSYRRDFSENYIMLLGQGDGIYRPEILSAAIRQESLVLVNGQAHQLRPATLGKGMVLKNCFQELCEILSESSKRNRFPLVRLRAAMAAFESIWVQYEEVYISEPSHRRNQHSVNQHAKWWWEL
;
A
#
# COMPACT_ATOMS: atom_id res chain seq x y z
N MET A 1 6.87 -4.30 30.30
CA MET A 1 6.57 -4.94 29.00
C MET A 1 7.37 -4.22 27.92
N THR A 2 8.49 -4.77 27.50
CA THR A 2 9.24 -4.28 26.33
C THR A 2 8.55 -4.82 25.08
N GLY A 3 7.92 -3.93 24.29
CA GLY A 3 7.33 -4.29 23.01
C GLY A 3 8.39 -4.85 22.04
N LEU A 4 7.94 -5.44 20.92
CA LEU A 4 8.80 -6.12 19.93
C LEU A 4 9.92 -5.21 19.34
N ALA A 5 9.79 -3.88 19.51
CA ALA A 5 10.75 -2.84 19.11
C ALA A 5 11.25 -3.00 17.67
N VAL A 6 10.31 -2.99 16.72
CA VAL A 6 10.61 -3.12 15.29
C VAL A 6 11.25 -1.82 14.77
N PRO A 7 12.42 -1.88 14.09
CA PRO A 7 12.98 -0.70 13.42
C PRO A 7 12.02 -0.14 12.38
N LEU A 8 11.86 1.18 12.36
CA LEU A 8 11.02 1.88 11.38
C LEU A 8 11.92 2.57 10.33
N SER A 9 11.50 2.52 9.08
CA SER A 9 12.14 3.15 7.94
C SER A 9 11.66 4.59 7.82
N SER A 10 12.56 5.45 7.33
CA SER A 10 12.27 6.86 7.12
C SER A 10 11.16 7.05 6.09
N ARG A 11 10.22 7.94 6.38
CA ARG A 11 9.19 8.43 5.44
C ARG A 11 9.47 9.89 5.04
N SER A 12 10.75 10.27 4.97
CA SER A 12 11.17 11.64 4.67
C SER A 12 10.66 12.17 3.32
N TYR A 13 10.44 11.28 2.34
CA TYR A 13 9.81 11.62 1.05
C TYR A 13 8.41 12.24 1.22
N ARG A 14 7.76 12.05 2.38
CA ARG A 14 6.48 12.69 2.68
C ARG A 14 6.57 14.20 2.91
N ARG A 15 7.77 14.77 3.04
CA ARG A 15 7.96 16.21 3.21
C ARG A 15 7.92 16.97 1.88
N ASP A 16 8.36 16.32 0.81
CA ASP A 16 8.51 16.91 -0.52
C ASP A 16 7.42 16.42 -1.48
N PHE A 17 6.19 16.31 -0.97
CA PHE A 17 5.07 15.94 -1.81
C PHE A 17 4.93 16.92 -2.98
N SER A 18 4.82 16.39 -4.20
CA SER A 18 4.45 17.22 -5.34
C SER A 18 3.08 17.87 -5.09
N GLU A 19 2.83 19.06 -5.65
CA GLU A 19 1.53 19.75 -5.55
C GLU A 19 0.36 18.81 -5.92
N ASN A 20 0.57 17.91 -6.88
CA ASN A 20 -0.39 16.89 -7.29
C ASN A 20 -0.73 15.90 -6.17
N TYR A 21 0.25 15.53 -5.34
CA TYR A 21 0.05 14.62 -4.22
C TYR A 21 -0.69 15.30 -3.06
N ILE A 22 -0.38 16.58 -2.78
CA ILE A 22 -1.14 17.41 -1.84
C ILE A 22 -2.60 17.55 -2.30
N MET A 23 -2.82 17.75 -3.61
CA MET A 23 -4.15 17.80 -4.22
C MET A 23 -4.91 16.47 -4.12
N LEU A 24 -4.24 15.35 -4.36
CA LEU A 24 -4.85 14.02 -4.35
C LEU A 24 -5.15 13.50 -2.95
N LEU A 25 -4.56 14.08 -1.90
CA LEU A 25 -4.62 13.50 -0.56
C LEU A 25 -5.08 14.46 0.54
N GLY A 26 -5.29 15.73 0.18
CA GLY A 26 -5.73 16.78 1.10
C GLY A 26 -4.57 17.34 1.92
N GLN A 27 -4.71 18.59 2.36
CA GLN A 27 -3.84 19.15 3.40
C GLN A 27 -4.33 18.63 4.75
N GLY A 28 -3.70 17.58 5.27
CA GLY A 28 -4.03 17.06 6.59
C GLY A 28 -3.44 15.69 6.86
N ASP A 29 -2.55 15.64 7.85
CA ASP A 29 -2.11 14.50 8.65
C ASP A 29 -2.08 13.13 7.99
N GLY A 30 -1.02 12.86 7.22
CA GLY A 30 -0.40 11.54 7.13
C GLY A 30 -1.35 10.35 7.03
N ILE A 31 -2.47 10.51 6.31
CA ILE A 31 -3.58 9.57 6.38
C ILE A 31 -3.09 8.28 5.74
N TYR A 32 -2.92 7.26 6.58
CA TYR A 32 -2.72 5.89 6.18
C TYR A 32 -3.82 5.55 5.19
N ARG A 33 -3.48 5.27 3.92
CA ARG A 33 -4.44 4.86 2.90
C ARG A 33 -4.47 3.34 2.86
N PRO A 34 -5.35 2.69 3.64
CA PRO A 34 -5.52 1.24 3.55
C PRO A 34 -5.86 0.78 2.13
N GLU A 35 -6.37 1.67 1.27
CA GLU A 35 -6.65 1.41 -0.14
C GLU A 35 -5.37 1.13 -0.93
N ILE A 36 -4.29 1.87 -0.68
CA ILE A 36 -2.99 1.68 -1.35
C ILE A 36 -2.38 0.35 -0.89
N LEU A 37 -2.45 0.04 0.41
CA LEU A 37 -2.05 -1.28 0.92
C LEU A 37 -2.90 -2.39 0.33
N SER A 38 -4.21 -2.23 0.32
CA SER A 38 -5.16 -3.20 -0.21
C SER A 38 -4.86 -3.48 -1.68
N ALA A 39 -4.57 -2.45 -2.47
CA ALA A 39 -4.21 -2.61 -3.87
C ALA A 39 -2.93 -3.45 -4.04
N ALA A 40 -1.90 -3.22 -3.22
CA ALA A 40 -0.71 -4.06 -3.21
C ALA A 40 -1.03 -5.51 -2.80
N ILE A 41 -1.79 -5.73 -1.72
CA ILE A 41 -2.10 -7.09 -1.25
C ILE A 41 -2.96 -7.86 -2.28
N ARG A 42 -3.91 -7.18 -2.92
CA ARG A 42 -4.81 -7.75 -3.93
C ARG A 42 -4.24 -7.77 -5.34
N GLN A 43 -3.08 -7.14 -5.56
CA GLN A 43 -2.46 -6.95 -6.88
C GLN A 43 -3.41 -6.22 -7.85
N GLU A 44 -4.16 -5.25 -7.34
CA GLU A 44 -5.02 -4.40 -8.15
C GLU A 44 -4.16 -3.37 -8.89
N SER A 45 -4.40 -3.23 -10.19
CA SER A 45 -3.69 -2.24 -11.01
C SER A 45 -4.35 -0.87 -11.03
N LEU A 46 -5.57 -0.78 -10.50
CA LEU A 46 -6.36 0.43 -10.40
C LEU A 46 -6.69 0.71 -8.94
N VAL A 47 -6.43 1.93 -8.48
CA VAL A 47 -6.76 2.37 -7.11
C VAL A 47 -7.69 3.56 -7.18
N LEU A 48 -8.72 3.57 -6.33
CA LEU A 48 -9.60 4.72 -6.17
C LEU A 48 -9.08 5.61 -5.05
N VAL A 49 -8.72 6.85 -5.37
CA VAL A 49 -8.29 7.86 -4.40
C VAL A 49 -9.19 9.07 -4.55
N ASN A 50 -9.91 9.44 -3.49
CA ASN A 50 -10.87 10.55 -3.49
C ASN A 50 -11.88 10.48 -4.66
N GLY A 51 -12.36 9.27 -4.98
CA GLY A 51 -13.30 9.03 -6.09
C GLY A 51 -12.68 9.10 -7.50
N GLN A 52 -11.36 9.29 -7.61
CA GLN A 52 -10.64 9.24 -8.89
C GLN A 52 -9.91 7.92 -9.05
N ALA A 53 -9.96 7.37 -10.27
CA ALA A 53 -9.29 6.13 -10.61
C ALA A 53 -7.86 6.39 -11.09
N HIS A 54 -6.90 5.75 -10.42
CA HIS A 54 -5.48 5.86 -10.69
C HIS A 54 -4.93 4.51 -11.15
N GLN A 55 -4.38 4.47 -12.36
CA GLN A 55 -3.68 3.30 -12.86
C GLN A 55 -2.25 3.29 -12.31
N LEU A 56 -1.89 2.24 -11.56
CA LEU A 56 -0.54 2.01 -11.06
C LEU A 56 0.39 1.63 -12.22
N ARG A 57 1.61 2.18 -12.24
CA ARG A 57 2.60 1.80 -13.25
C ARG A 57 3.27 0.47 -12.89
N PRO A 58 3.95 -0.18 -13.86
CA PRO A 58 4.65 -1.45 -13.62
C PRO A 58 5.65 -1.41 -12.47
N ALA A 59 6.32 -0.26 -12.23
CA ALA A 59 7.26 -0.10 -11.12
C ALA A 59 6.57 -0.24 -9.75
N THR A 60 5.44 0.45 -9.56
CA THR A 60 4.63 0.33 -8.34
C THR A 60 4.05 -1.07 -8.19
N LEU A 61 3.55 -1.67 -9.27
CA LEU A 61 3.04 -3.04 -9.25
C LEU A 61 4.11 -4.06 -8.84
N GLY A 62 5.32 -3.92 -9.38
CA GLY A 62 6.46 -4.75 -9.00
C GLY A 62 6.79 -4.65 -7.52
N LYS A 63 6.87 -3.44 -6.97
CA LYS A 63 7.05 -3.23 -5.51
C LYS A 63 5.87 -3.76 -4.69
N GLY A 64 4.65 -3.63 -5.20
CA GLY A 64 3.43 -4.16 -4.59
C GLY A 64 3.45 -5.68 -4.48
N MET A 65 3.99 -6.39 -5.47
CA MET A 65 4.20 -7.83 -5.42
C MET A 65 5.17 -8.24 -4.30
N VAL A 66 6.30 -7.53 -4.18
CA VAL A 66 7.27 -7.79 -3.09
C VAL A 66 6.62 -7.54 -1.73
N LEU A 67 5.84 -6.46 -1.61
CA LEU A 67 5.10 -6.14 -0.38
C LEU A 67 4.08 -7.23 -0.01
N LYS A 68 3.33 -7.74 -0.99
CA LYS A 68 2.39 -8.85 -0.80
C LYS A 68 3.11 -10.09 -0.27
N ASN A 69 4.27 -10.45 -0.82
CA ASN A 69 5.02 -11.61 -0.37
C ASN A 69 5.48 -11.45 1.09
N CYS A 70 6.00 -10.28 1.47
CA CYS A 70 6.36 -9.99 2.87
C CYS A 70 5.14 -10.05 3.81
N PHE A 71 3.98 -9.57 3.35
CA PHE A 71 2.75 -9.66 4.12
C PHE A 71 2.29 -11.11 4.32
N GLN A 72 2.37 -11.94 3.28
CA GLN A 72 2.05 -13.36 3.35
C GLN A 72 2.97 -14.10 4.34
N GLU A 73 4.28 -13.85 4.28
CA GLU A 73 5.23 -14.42 5.25
C GLU A 73 4.89 -14.02 6.70
N LEU A 74 4.54 -12.75 6.92
CA LEU A 74 4.11 -12.28 8.23
C LEU A 74 2.84 -13.02 8.72
N CYS A 75 1.84 -13.16 7.83
CA CYS A 75 0.62 -13.90 8.13
C CYS A 75 0.90 -15.38 8.45
N GLU A 76 1.83 -16.02 7.73
CA GLU A 76 2.25 -17.40 7.99
C GLU A 76 2.90 -17.54 9.37
N ILE A 77 3.84 -16.65 9.72
CA ILE A 77 4.50 -16.64 11.03
C ILE A 77 3.46 -16.49 12.15
N LEU A 78 2.52 -15.55 12.01
CA LEU A 78 1.47 -15.33 13.00
C LEU A 78 0.53 -16.53 13.12
N SER A 79 0.16 -17.14 11.99
CA SER A 79 -0.70 -18.32 11.94
C SER A 79 -0.04 -19.54 12.59
N GLU A 80 1.24 -19.79 12.31
CA GLU A 80 2.03 -20.84 12.95
C GLU A 80 2.17 -20.60 14.46
N SER A 81 2.41 -19.35 14.85
CA SER A 81 2.60 -18.96 16.25
C SER A 81 1.32 -19.15 17.07
N SER A 82 0.18 -18.79 16.48
CA SER A 82 -1.14 -18.98 17.08
C SER A 82 -1.44 -20.46 17.29
N LYS A 83 -1.21 -21.31 16.28
CA LYS A 83 -1.41 -22.76 16.37
C LYS A 83 -0.54 -23.42 17.43
N ARG A 84 0.69 -22.93 17.62
CA ARG A 84 1.68 -23.49 18.56
C ARG A 84 1.68 -22.81 19.93
N ASN A 85 0.85 -21.78 20.14
CA ASN A 85 0.86 -20.90 21.31
C ASN A 85 2.27 -20.38 21.68
N ARG A 86 3.11 -20.11 20.66
CA ARG A 86 4.50 -19.68 20.83
C ARG A 86 4.90 -18.76 19.69
N PHE A 87 5.36 -17.56 20.03
CA PHE A 87 5.81 -16.58 19.04
C PHE A 87 7.34 -16.61 18.89
N PRO A 88 7.88 -16.90 17.70
CA PRO A 88 9.30 -16.79 17.44
C PRO A 88 9.67 -15.31 17.30
N LEU A 89 9.82 -14.60 18.43
CA LEU A 89 9.94 -13.13 18.50
C LEU A 89 11.03 -12.57 17.59
N VAL A 90 12.16 -13.27 17.43
CA VAL A 90 13.25 -12.87 16.53
C VAL A 90 12.80 -12.91 15.06
N ARG A 91 12.17 -14.01 14.63
CA ARG A 91 11.64 -14.17 13.27
C ARG A 91 10.51 -13.18 13.00
N LEU A 92 9.61 -12.99 13.97
CA LEU A 92 8.52 -12.03 13.86
C LEU A 92 9.05 -10.58 13.72
N ARG A 93 10.05 -10.20 14.53
CA ARG A 93 10.68 -8.88 14.44
C ARG A 93 11.35 -8.67 13.09
N ALA A 94 12.06 -9.68 12.56
CA ALA A 94 12.69 -9.60 11.26
C ALA A 94 11.64 -9.44 10.13
N ALA A 95 10.58 -10.24 10.15
CA ALA A 95 9.50 -10.16 9.17
C ALA A 95 8.76 -8.81 9.24
N MET A 96 8.50 -8.29 10.44
CA MET A 96 7.90 -6.96 10.59
C MET A 96 8.80 -5.83 10.09
N ALA A 97 10.12 -5.91 10.34
CA ALA A 97 11.07 -4.92 9.83
C ALA A 97 11.18 -4.97 8.29
N ALA A 98 11.18 -6.17 7.71
CA ALA A 98 11.17 -6.36 6.26
C ALA A 98 9.89 -5.80 5.63
N PHE A 99 8.72 -6.15 6.19
CA PHE A 99 7.43 -5.61 5.76
C PHE A 99 7.41 -4.08 5.84
N GLU A 100 7.88 -3.50 6.94
CA GLU A 100 7.91 -2.05 7.13
C GLU A 100 8.81 -1.35 6.11
N SER A 101 10.01 -1.88 5.84
CA SER A 101 10.92 -1.33 4.84
C SER A 101 10.35 -1.40 3.42
N ILE A 102 9.78 -2.54 3.04
CA ILE A 102 9.17 -2.72 1.72
C ILE A 102 7.91 -1.86 1.57
N TRP A 103 7.12 -1.70 2.64
CA TRP A 103 5.97 -0.79 2.66
C TRP A 103 6.40 0.63 2.33
N VAL A 104 7.45 1.12 3.00
CA VAL A 104 7.97 2.48 2.79
C VAL A 104 8.47 2.68 1.37
N GLN A 105 9.15 1.69 0.78
CA GLN A 105 9.61 1.76 -0.61
C GLN A 105 8.45 1.70 -1.62
N TYR A 106 7.45 0.84 -1.39
CA TYR A 106 6.27 0.75 -2.24
C TYR A 106 5.52 2.08 -2.25
N GLU A 107 5.30 2.65 -1.07
CA GLU A 107 4.67 3.95 -0.91
C GLU A 107 5.49 5.04 -1.63
N GLU A 108 6.79 5.15 -1.40
CA GLU A 108 7.63 6.15 -2.06
C GLU A 108 7.56 6.08 -3.60
N VAL A 109 7.59 4.88 -4.17
CA VAL A 109 7.46 4.69 -5.62
C VAL A 109 6.08 5.13 -6.10
N TYR A 110 5.01 4.75 -5.40
CA TYR A 110 3.65 5.19 -5.73
C TYR A 110 3.50 6.72 -5.71
N ILE A 111 4.04 7.36 -4.69
CA ILE A 111 3.93 8.81 -4.46
C ILE A 111 4.71 9.61 -5.51
N SER A 112 5.85 9.06 -5.96
CA SER A 112 6.68 9.67 -6.99
C SER A 112 6.18 9.42 -8.41
N GLU A 113 5.12 8.61 -8.61
CA GLU A 113 4.56 8.42 -9.95
C GLU A 113 3.92 9.72 -10.47
N PRO A 114 4.30 10.18 -11.67
CA PRO A 114 3.59 11.29 -12.31
C PRO A 114 2.15 10.87 -12.57
N SER A 115 1.20 11.60 -11.98
CA SER A 115 -0.23 11.38 -12.16
C SER A 115 -0.62 11.49 -13.63
N HIS A 116 -0.84 10.36 -14.30
CA HIS A 116 -1.53 10.35 -15.59
C HIS A 116 -3.03 10.53 -15.31
N ARG A 117 -3.52 11.75 -15.49
CA ARG A 117 -4.96 12.00 -15.59
C ARG A 117 -5.46 11.24 -16.83
N ARG A 118 -6.15 10.10 -16.65
CA ARG A 118 -7.10 9.69 -17.69
C ARG A 118 -8.25 10.69 -17.63
N ASN A 119 -8.40 11.49 -18.69
CA ASN A 119 -9.58 12.32 -18.89
C ASN A 119 -10.83 11.48 -18.61
N GLN A 120 -11.67 11.93 -17.68
CA GLN A 120 -12.92 11.30 -17.23
C GLN A 120 -14.01 11.27 -18.33
N HIS A 121 -13.67 11.30 -19.62
CA HIS A 121 -14.66 11.31 -20.70
C HIS A 121 -15.06 9.93 -21.21
N SER A 122 -14.49 8.82 -20.69
CA SER A 122 -14.87 7.47 -21.16
C SER A 122 -15.33 6.47 -20.09
N VAL A 123 -15.23 6.78 -18.79
CA VAL A 123 -15.62 5.80 -17.74
C VAL A 123 -17.14 5.75 -17.51
N ASN A 124 -17.88 6.77 -17.96
CA ASN A 124 -19.34 6.81 -17.83
C ASN A 124 -20.13 5.95 -18.83
N GLN A 125 -19.48 5.17 -19.72
CA GLN A 125 -20.21 4.28 -20.64
C GLN A 125 -20.23 2.80 -20.22
N HIS A 126 -19.34 2.35 -19.32
CA HIS A 126 -19.28 0.94 -18.90
C HIS A 126 -19.90 0.67 -17.52
N ALA A 127 -20.06 1.69 -16.67
CA ALA A 127 -20.68 1.54 -15.34
C ALA A 127 -22.22 1.58 -15.36
N LYS A 128 -22.83 1.83 -16.53
CA LYS A 128 -24.30 1.91 -16.67
C LYS A 128 -24.99 0.57 -16.93
N TRP A 129 -24.24 -0.54 -17.02
CA TRP A 129 -24.79 -1.86 -17.37
C TRP A 129 -24.95 -2.84 -16.20
N TRP A 130 -24.52 -2.49 -14.98
CA TRP A 130 -24.53 -3.43 -13.84
C TRP A 130 -25.61 -3.16 -12.77
N TRP A 131 -26.57 -2.28 -13.02
CA TRP A 131 -27.65 -1.95 -12.06
C TRP A 131 -29.08 -2.17 -12.59
N GLU A 132 -29.28 -2.85 -13.73
CA GLU A 132 -30.62 -3.17 -14.27
C GLU A 132 -30.80 -4.64 -14.67
N LEU A 133 -30.23 -5.58 -13.92
CA LEU A 133 -30.65 -7.00 -13.94
C LEU A 133 -30.67 -7.59 -12.53
#